data_AF-A0A350G068-F1
#
_entry.id   AF-A0A350G068-F1
#
_cell.length_a   1.000
_cell.length_b   1.000
_cell.length_c   1.000
_cell.angle_alpha   90.00
_cell.angle_beta   90.00
_cell.angle_gamma   90.00
#
_symmetry.space_group_name_H-M   'P 1'
#
loop_
_entity.id
_entity.type
_entity.pdbx_description
1 polymer ?
#
loop_
_entity_poly.entity_id
_entity_poly.type
_entity_poly.pdbx_seq_one_letter_code
_entity_poly.pdbx_strand_id
1 'polypeptide(L)'
;ARKVIIEAVKTVDGVLEGHPVEALFLEFGESSLIFRVRWWLNSYVDTRRMFDSVNTAIYGALNEAGIEMPFPQRVVTHKGLPTQMMPRAGSD
;
A
#
# COMPACT_ATOMS: atom_id res chain seq x y z
N ALA A 1 -1.26 9.58 -0.47
CA ALA A 1 -1.04 8.56 -1.51
C ALA A 1 -1.45 9.05 -2.90
N ARG A 2 -2.75 9.21 -3.24
CA ARG A 2 -3.22 9.48 -4.61
C ARG A 2 -2.46 10.58 -5.37
N LYS A 3 -2.36 11.78 -4.78
CA LYS A 3 -1.63 12.91 -5.39
C LYS A 3 -0.16 12.56 -5.64
N VAL A 4 0.51 11.98 -4.65
CA VAL A 4 1.91 11.54 -4.73
C VAL A 4 2.10 10.54 -5.88
N ILE A 5 1.23 9.54 -6.00
CA ILE A 5 1.28 8.55 -7.09
C ILE A 5 1.13 9.22 -8.45
N ILE A 6 0.13 10.09 -8.62
CA ILE A 6 -0.12 10.76 -9.91
C ILE A 6 1.06 11.64 -10.32
N GLU A 7 1.58 12.45 -9.40
CA GLU A 7 2.70 13.34 -9.71
C GLU A 7 3.99 12.55 -9.98
N ALA A 8 4.25 11.47 -9.24
CA ALA A 8 5.41 10.60 -9.50
C ALA A 8 5.37 9.94 -10.88
N VAL A 9 4.19 9.48 -11.33
CA VAL A 9 4.04 8.87 -12.66
C VAL A 9 4.25 9.89 -13.77
N LYS A 10 3.79 11.14 -13.59
CA LYS A 10 3.96 12.20 -14.60
C LYS A 10 5.42 12.59 -14.85
N THR A 11 6.33 12.33 -13.91
CA THR A 11 7.76 12.65 -14.08
C THR A 11 8.56 11.54 -14.75
N VAL A 12 7.92 10.43 -15.13
CA VAL A 12 8.61 9.28 -15.74
C VAL A 12 8.69 9.46 -17.25
N ASP A 13 9.91 9.49 -17.77
CA ASP A 13 10.18 9.52 -19.21
C ASP A 13 9.48 8.35 -19.92
N GLY A 14 8.74 8.67 -20.99
CA GLY A 14 7.95 7.71 -21.76
C GLY A 14 6.48 7.60 -21.35
N VAL A 15 6.08 8.22 -20.23
CA VAL A 15 4.66 8.46 -19.93
C VAL A 15 4.16 9.58 -20.84
N LEU A 16 3.06 9.32 -21.55
CA LEU A 16 2.56 10.22 -22.58
C LEU A 16 1.90 11.47 -21.97
N GLU A 17 2.48 12.63 -22.27
CA GLU A 17 1.93 13.93 -21.88
C GLU A 17 0.55 14.20 -22.52
N GLY A 18 -0.21 15.11 -21.90
CA GLY A 18 -1.56 15.49 -22.35
C GLY A 18 -2.64 14.42 -22.13
N HIS A 19 -2.28 13.21 -21.69
CA HIS A 19 -3.21 12.14 -21.36
C HIS A 19 -3.38 12.00 -19.84
N PRO A 20 -4.56 11.56 -19.37
CA PRO A 20 -4.81 11.45 -17.94
C PRO A 20 -3.98 10.35 -17.30
N VAL A 21 -3.34 10.69 -16.18
CA VAL A 21 -2.79 9.74 -15.22
C VAL A 21 -3.75 9.64 -14.05
N GLU A 22 -4.12 8.41 -13.70
CA GLU A 22 -5.10 8.15 -12.65
C GLU A 22 -4.54 7.18 -11.63
N ALA A 23 -4.78 7.44 -10.35
CA ALA A 23 -4.60 6.49 -9.27
C ALA A 23 -5.96 6.24 -8.63
N LEU A 24 -6.62 5.16 -9.00
CA LEU A 24 -7.99 4.81 -8.60
C LEU A 24 -7.96 3.94 -7.35
N PHE A 25 -8.60 4.38 -6.26
CA PHE A 25 -8.79 3.55 -5.08
C PHE A 25 -9.86 2.50 -5.38
N LEU A 26 -9.50 1.23 -5.32
CA LEU A 26 -10.39 0.13 -5.69
C LEU A 26 -11.08 -0.48 -4.48
N GLU A 27 -10.30 -0.86 -3.47
CA GLU A 27 -10.80 -1.62 -2.33
C GLU A 27 -9.91 -1.49 -1.10
N PHE A 28 -10.51 -1.85 0.03
CA PHE A 28 -9.79 -2.14 1.27
C PHE A 28 -9.34 -3.62 1.21
N GLY A 29 -8.04 -3.86 1.08
CA GLY A 29 -7.46 -5.19 1.22
C GLY A 29 -7.32 -5.60 2.69
N GLU A 30 -6.85 -6.82 2.93
CA GLU A 30 -6.73 -7.37 4.30
C GLU A 30 -5.84 -6.54 5.24
N SER A 31 -4.82 -5.88 4.70
CA SER A 31 -3.91 -5.03 5.47
C SER A 31 -3.41 -3.83 4.66
N SER A 32 -4.12 -3.44 3.59
CA SER A 32 -3.66 -2.39 2.67
C SER A 32 -4.81 -1.70 1.93
N LEU A 33 -4.52 -0.54 1.35
CA LEU A 33 -5.41 0.13 0.40
C LEU A 33 -4.95 -0.22 -1.01
N ILE A 34 -5.85 -0.78 -1.83
CA ILE A 34 -5.51 -1.18 -3.20
C ILE A 34 -5.81 -0.04 -4.16
N PHE A 35 -4.78 0.41 -4.87
CA PHE A 35 -4.88 1.40 -5.93
C PHE A 35 -4.57 0.78 -7.29
N ARG A 36 -5.36 1.13 -8.31
CA ARG A 36 -5.01 0.90 -9.72
C ARG A 36 -4.48 2.18 -10.33
N VAL A 37 -3.28 2.09 -10.90
CA VAL A 37 -2.65 3.21 -11.60
C VAL A 37 -2.83 3.02 -13.10
N ARG A 38 -3.32 4.06 -13.79
CA ARG A 38 -3.46 4.10 -15.25
C ARG A 38 -2.64 5.25 -15.81
N TRP A 39 -1.94 4.98 -16.90
CA TRP A 39 -1.07 5.91 -17.60
C TRP A 39 -0.95 5.44 -19.06
N TRP A 40 -0.45 6.32 -19.93
CA TRP A 40 -0.44 6.11 -21.38
C TRP A 40 0.99 6.06 -21.92
N LEU A 41 1.22 5.26 -22.96
CA LEU A 41 2.50 5.12 -23.66
C LEU A 41 2.29 5.07 -25.18
N ASN A 42 3.31 5.51 -25.93
CA ASN A 42 3.27 5.53 -27.39
C ASN A 42 3.42 4.14 -28.05
N SER A 43 4.18 3.23 -27.43
CA SER A 43 4.54 1.95 -28.04
C SER A 43 4.39 0.82 -27.04
N TYR A 44 3.61 -0.20 -27.41
CA TYR A 44 3.45 -1.40 -26.58
C TYR A 44 4.75 -2.19 -26.40
N VAL A 45 5.75 -2.00 -27.27
CA VAL A 45 7.05 -2.68 -27.17
C VAL A 45 7.77 -2.33 -25.86
N ASP A 46 7.59 -1.10 -25.38
CA ASP A 46 8.29 -0.58 -24.19
C ASP A 46 7.58 -0.89 -22.88
N THR A 47 6.40 -1.53 -22.93
CA THR A 47 5.50 -1.75 -21.80
C THR A 47 6.23 -2.31 -20.56
N ARG A 48 7.06 -3.35 -20.73
CA ARG A 48 7.77 -3.97 -19.60
C ARG A 48 8.73 -3.02 -18.89
N ARG A 49 9.52 -2.26 -19.66
CA ARG A 49 10.46 -1.28 -19.10
C ARG A 49 9.71 -0.15 -18.42
N MET A 50 8.62 0.31 -19.03
CA MET A 50 7.83 1.38 -18.46
C MET A 50 7.13 0.99 -17.16
N PHE A 51 6.63 -0.25 -17.03
CA PHE A 51 6.09 -0.74 -15.77
C PHE A 51 7.12 -0.66 -14.64
N ASP A 52 8.36 -1.05 -14.90
CA ASP A 52 9.46 -0.97 -13.94
C ASP A 52 9.77 0.49 -13.55
N SER A 53 9.96 1.38 -14.54
CA SER A 53 10.22 2.81 -14.30
C SER A 53 9.09 3.48 -13.50
N VAL A 54 7.83 3.22 -13.87
CA VAL A 54 6.65 3.78 -13.18
C VAL A 54 6.54 3.24 -11.76
N ASN A 55 6.68 1.95 -11.54
CA ASN A 55 6.59 1.37 -10.20
C ASN A 55 7.73 1.85 -9.30
N THR A 56 8.95 1.98 -9.85
CA THR A 56 10.11 2.51 -9.13
C THR A 56 9.89 3.97 -8.71
N ALA A 57 9.39 4.82 -9.61
CA ALA A 57 9.08 6.21 -9.30
C ALA A 57 7.99 6.34 -8.22
N ILE A 58 6.92 5.53 -8.32
CA ILE A 58 5.87 5.49 -7.31
C ILE A 58 6.45 5.06 -5.96
N TYR A 59 7.25 3.99 -5.92
CA TYR A 59 7.85 3.48 -4.68
C TYR A 59 8.74 4.53 -4.02
N GLY A 60 9.62 5.17 -4.79
CA GLY A 60 10.47 6.26 -4.31
C GLY A 60 9.66 7.42 -3.73
N ALA A 61 8.68 7.93 -4.47
CA ALA A 61 7.86 9.06 -4.04
C ALA A 61 6.99 8.74 -2.81
N LEU A 62 6.49 7.50 -2.69
CA LEU A 62 5.76 7.08 -1.48
C LEU A 62 6.69 7.05 -0.26
N ASN A 63 7.91 6.54 -0.40
CA ASN A 63 8.90 6.53 0.69
C ASN A 63 9.30 7.95 1.10
N GLU A 64 9.59 8.84 0.15
CA GLU A 64 9.92 10.25 0.41
C GLU A 64 8.78 10.99 1.13
N ALA A 65 7.53 10.63 0.81
CA ALA A 65 6.35 11.18 1.47
C ALA A 65 6.01 10.50 2.81
N GLY A 66 6.82 9.54 3.28
CA GLY A 66 6.56 8.78 4.51
C GLY A 66 5.33 7.88 4.45
N ILE A 67 4.91 7.47 3.25
CA ILE A 67 3.77 6.58 3.03
C ILE A 67 4.29 5.15 2.93
N GLU A 68 4.22 4.45 4.05
CA GLU A 68 4.73 3.08 4.14
C GLU A 68 3.82 2.06 3.46
N MET A 69 4.44 1.02 2.90
CA MET A 69 3.73 -0.19 2.48
C MET A 69 3.51 -1.10 3.70
N PRO A 70 2.26 -1.32 4.12
CA PRO A 70 2.00 -2.07 5.34
C PRO A 70 2.35 -3.54 5.18
N PHE A 71 3.01 -4.11 6.19
CA PHE A 71 3.10 -5.56 6.37
C PHE A 71 1.73 -6.14 6.75
N PRO A 72 1.49 -7.45 6.53
CA PRO A 72 0.29 -8.12 7.02
C PRO A 72 0.07 -7.85 8.52
N GLN A 73 -1.12 -7.37 8.87
CA GLN A 73 -1.48 -7.01 10.23
C GLN A 73 -2.33 -8.11 10.87
N ARG A 74 -2.06 -8.42 12.15
CA ARG A 74 -2.88 -9.33 12.94
C ARG A 74 -3.20 -8.72 14.29
N VAL A 75 -4.48 -8.51 14.56
CA VAL A 75 -4.95 -8.08 15.88
C VAL A 75 -5.18 -9.31 16.74
N VAL A 76 -4.49 -9.39 17.89
CA VAL A 76 -4.65 -10.45 18.89
C VAL A 76 -5.34 -9.87 20.11
N THR A 77 -6.56 -10.31 20.38
CA THR A 77 -7.31 -9.91 21.58
C THR A 77 -7.18 -10.99 22.65
N HIS A 78 -6.51 -10.67 23.75
CA HIS A 78 -6.43 -11.53 24.92
C HIS A 78 -7.62 -11.26 25.86
N LYS A 79 -8.45 -12.27 26.11
CA LYS A 79 -9.65 -12.14 26.97
C LYS A 79 -9.38 -12.34 28.48
N GLY A 80 -8.10 -12.41 28.88
CA GLY A 80 -7.71 -12.76 30.25
C GLY A 80 -7.79 -14.28 30.48
N LEU A 81 -6.99 -14.79 31.43
CA LEU A 81 -7.26 -16.12 32.00
C LEU A 81 -8.50 -15.98 32.89
N PRO A 82 -9.40 -17.00 32.96
CA PRO A 82 -10.34 -17.05 34.07
C PRO A 82 -9.51 -16.94 35.35
N THR A 83 -9.83 -15.99 36.23
CA THR A 83 -9.20 -15.91 37.55
C THR A 83 -9.29 -17.30 38.15
N GLN A 84 -8.16 -18.01 38.22
CA GLN A 84 -8.13 -19.28 38.92
C GLN A 84 -8.44 -18.90 40.35
N MET A 85 -9.63 -19.27 40.85
CA MET A 85 -9.92 -19.23 42.26
C MET A 85 -8.84 -20.09 42.91
N MET A 86 -7.79 -19.43 43.41
CA MET A 86 -6.87 -20.03 44.36
C MET A 86 -7.76 -20.69 45.41
N PRO A 87 -7.65 -22.01 45.64
CA PRO A 87 -8.40 -22.61 46.73
C PRO A 87 -8.02 -21.79 47.96
N ARG A 88 -9.03 -21.20 48.63
CA ARG A 88 -8.82 -20.62 49.95
C ARG A 88 -8.11 -21.72 50.73
N ALA A 89 -6.88 -21.45 51.16
CA ALA A 89 -6.19 -22.34 52.06
C ALA A 89 -7.16 -22.60 53.22
N GLY A 90 -7.68 -23.83 53.30
CA GLY A 90 -7.89 -24.44 54.61
C GLY A 90 -6.49 -24.53 55.24
N SER A 91 -6.30 -24.31 56.51
CA SER A 91 -7.22 -24.37 57.64
C SER A 91 -6.66 -23.51 58.78
N ASP A 92 -7.54 -23.00 59.63
CA ASP A 92 -7.63 -23.30 61.08
C ASP A 92 -8.61 -22.34 61.77
#